data_AF-A0A182VL16-F1
#
_entry.id   AF-A0A182VL16-F1
#
_cell.length_a   1.000
_cell.length_b   1.000
_cell.length_c   1.000
_cell.angle_alpha   90.00
_cell.angle_beta   90.00
_cell.angle_gamma   90.00
#
_symmetry.space_group_name_H-M   'P 1'
#
loop_
_entity.id
_entity.type
_entity.pdbx_description
1 polymer ?
#
loop_
_entity_poly.entity_id
_entity_poly.type
_entity_poly.pdbx_seq_one_letter_code
_entity_poly.pdbx_strand_id
1 'polypeptide(L)'
;MNGNMTVKCEPISEEAELFNSLVAAGDDGQPLPQQDLRFLCLYRLKVTQETVELLEAQKIDVECLRKMRIEDVDVLFEGKPLGSKILFREAFLEWRDEIGLPCQSIKSIGDRKRYSEPSPASSSSFDLLGGTPLKQQLLTSPNWDECLPPAVQLFGERDANGQRDGAAPVSYRSFQWPMTPGTLKDVLSSSPIGQPILARGCLGSLSKSLQYQLAAIIIDYHMEFETKITTPQLENYAYCITTLFPHENAQTYHIPRGPNRRNPGGSLYSRFINQKISKKALAIGSTMATT
;
A
#
# COMPACT_ATOMS: atom_id res chain seq x y z
N MET A 1 56.55 -20.16 38.63
CA MET A 1 56.36 -18.70 38.48
C MET A 1 55.66 -18.49 37.15
N ASN A 2 54.34 -18.46 37.16
CA ASN A 2 53.54 -18.35 35.92
C ASN A 2 53.04 -16.91 35.81
N GLY A 3 53.49 -16.20 34.77
CA GLY A 3 53.07 -14.83 34.47
C GLY A 3 51.74 -14.81 33.73
N ASN A 4 50.77 -14.08 34.28
CA ASN A 4 49.53 -13.74 33.60
C ASN A 4 49.78 -12.62 32.58
N MET A 5 49.65 -12.93 31.29
CA MET A 5 49.45 -11.92 30.24
C MET A 5 48.01 -11.42 30.31
N THR A 6 47.81 -10.15 30.66
CA THR A 6 46.53 -9.47 30.52
C THR A 6 46.55 -8.70 29.20
N VAL A 7 45.77 -9.17 28.22
CA VAL A 7 45.50 -8.42 26.99
C VAL A 7 44.48 -7.34 27.35
N LYS A 8 44.92 -6.08 27.40
CA LYS A 8 44.01 -4.92 27.42
C LYS A 8 43.41 -4.79 26.02
N CYS A 9 42.17 -5.23 25.84
CA CYS A 9 41.35 -4.82 24.71
C CYS A 9 40.90 -3.38 24.97
N GLU A 10 41.40 -2.43 24.20
CA GLU A 10 40.82 -1.08 24.14
C GLU A 10 39.48 -1.15 23.42
N PRO A 11 38.41 -0.51 23.94
CA PRO A 11 37.15 -0.43 23.23
C PRO A 11 37.26 0.59 22.08
N ILE A 12 36.69 0.20 20.95
CA ILE A 12 36.55 0.91 19.68
C ILE A 12 36.09 2.37 19.91
N SER A 13 37.03 3.32 19.84
CA SER A 13 36.80 4.78 20.01
C SER A 13 36.14 5.42 18.77
N GLU A 14 36.21 4.74 17.62
CA GLU A 14 35.81 5.31 16.33
C GLU A 14 34.28 5.49 16.19
N GLU A 15 33.46 4.64 16.82
CA GLU A 15 32.00 4.80 16.81
C GLU A 15 31.53 6.00 17.64
N ALA A 16 32.23 6.30 18.75
CA ALA A 16 31.91 7.42 19.62
C ALA A 16 32.29 8.76 18.98
N GLU A 17 33.39 8.81 18.24
CA GLU A 17 33.82 10.01 17.52
C GLU A 17 32.88 10.36 16.36
N LEU A 18 32.33 9.36 15.67
CA LEU A 18 31.33 9.55 14.61
C LEU A 18 29.99 10.04 15.19
N PHE A 19 29.57 9.50 16.34
CA PHE A 19 28.37 9.96 17.05
C PHE A 19 28.54 11.38 17.59
N ASN A 20 29.73 11.72 18.11
CA ASN A 20 30.03 13.06 18.61
C ASN A 20 30.11 14.10 17.47
N SER A 21 30.60 13.72 16.28
CA SER A 21 30.57 14.57 15.09
C SER A 21 29.13 14.83 14.60
N LEU A 22 28.25 13.83 14.72
CA LEU A 22 26.83 13.92 14.36
C LEU A 22 26.03 14.87 15.28
N VAL A 23 26.39 14.94 16.57
CA VAL A 23 25.71 15.78 17.56
C VAL A 23 26.31 17.21 17.61
N ALA A 24 27.58 17.38 17.21
CA ALA A 24 28.24 18.68 17.18
C ALA A 24 27.81 19.59 16.01
N ALA A 25 27.13 19.07 14.99
CA ALA A 25 26.60 19.83 13.85
C ALA A 25 25.23 20.50 14.16
N GLY A 26 25.06 20.96 15.40
CA GLY A 26 23.85 21.66 15.84
C GLY A 26 24.00 23.17 15.78
N ASP A 27 24.05 23.76 14.58
CA ASP A 27 23.60 25.15 14.32
C ASP A 27 23.56 25.45 12.80
N ASP A 28 22.63 24.80 12.08
CA ASP A 28 21.98 25.29 10.85
C ASP A 28 21.26 24.13 10.12
N GLY A 29 20.06 23.81 10.60
CA GLY A 29 18.87 23.75 9.74
C GLY A 29 18.68 22.74 8.61
N GLN A 30 19.60 21.83 8.22
CA GLN A 30 19.29 20.75 7.25
C GLN A 30 20.12 19.46 7.45
N PRO A 31 19.50 18.29 7.69
CA PRO A 31 20.15 17.01 7.38
C PRO A 31 20.26 16.91 5.85
N LEU A 32 21.50 16.83 5.34
CA LEU A 32 21.75 16.60 3.92
C LEU A 32 21.22 15.21 3.54
N PRO A 33 20.22 15.07 2.64
CA PRO A 33 19.63 13.77 2.26
C PRO A 33 20.66 12.73 1.77
N GLN A 34 21.81 13.22 1.31
CA GLN A 34 22.93 12.41 0.83
C GLN A 34 23.68 11.70 1.97
N GLN A 35 23.76 12.29 3.16
CA GLN A 35 24.37 11.64 4.33
C GLN A 35 23.49 10.48 4.83
N ASP A 36 22.16 10.66 4.81
CA ASP A 36 21.21 9.63 5.20
C ASP A 36 21.26 8.41 4.27
N LEU A 37 21.39 8.64 2.95
CA LEU A 37 21.52 7.56 1.97
C LEU A 37 22.80 6.76 2.20
N ARG A 38 23.96 7.43 2.32
CA ARG A 38 25.24 6.74 2.55
C ARG A 38 25.21 5.93 3.84
N PHE A 39 24.67 6.51 4.92
CA PHE A 39 24.52 5.81 6.19
C PHE A 39 23.67 4.55 6.05
N LEU A 40 22.50 4.67 5.42
CA LEU A 40 21.63 3.53 5.16
C LEU A 40 22.34 2.45 4.33
N CYS A 41 22.96 2.83 3.22
CA CYS A 41 23.55 1.87 2.30
C CYS A 41 24.78 1.15 2.89
N LEU A 42 25.69 1.88 3.52
CA LEU A 42 26.95 1.29 4.02
C LEU A 42 26.76 0.53 5.33
N TYR A 43 25.92 1.03 6.24
CA TYR A 43 25.82 0.46 7.59
C TYR A 43 24.62 -0.47 7.76
N ARG A 44 23.48 -0.16 7.14
CA ARG A 44 22.27 -1.01 7.24
C ARG A 44 22.23 -2.04 6.13
N LEU A 45 22.28 -1.62 4.87
CA LEU A 45 22.24 -2.53 3.73
C LEU A 45 23.58 -3.25 3.50
N LYS A 46 24.67 -2.74 4.06
CA LYS A 46 26.03 -3.28 3.92
C LYS A 46 26.43 -3.49 2.46
N VAL A 47 26.00 -2.59 1.58
CA VAL A 47 26.33 -2.65 0.15
C VAL A 47 27.68 -1.96 -0.10
N THR A 48 28.29 -2.28 -1.23
CA THR A 48 29.61 -1.72 -1.60
C THR A 48 29.55 -0.23 -1.88
N GLN A 49 30.67 0.48 -1.69
CA GLN A 49 30.81 1.89 -2.03
C GLN A 49 30.44 2.18 -3.50
N GLU A 50 30.80 1.30 -4.43
CA GLU A 50 30.41 1.42 -5.85
C GLU A 50 28.88 1.43 -6.03
N THR A 51 28.15 0.64 -5.23
CA THR A 51 26.68 0.61 -5.28
C THR A 51 26.09 1.93 -4.77
N VAL A 52 26.68 2.51 -3.73
CA VAL A 52 26.26 3.81 -3.21
C VAL A 52 26.47 4.92 -4.24
N GLU A 53 27.65 4.95 -4.88
CA GLU A 53 27.96 5.90 -5.96
C GLU A 53 27.02 5.74 -7.15
N LEU A 54 26.62 4.51 -7.48
CA LEU A 54 25.63 4.23 -8.53
C LEU A 54 24.26 4.83 -8.18
N LEU A 55 23.80 4.66 -6.93
CA LEU A 55 22.53 5.24 -6.46
C LEU A 55 22.58 6.78 -6.51
N GLU A 56 23.67 7.38 -6.03
CA GLU A 56 23.89 8.83 -6.06
C GLU A 56 23.93 9.37 -7.49
N ALA A 57 24.62 8.69 -8.41
CA ALA A 57 24.70 9.08 -9.81
C ALA A 57 23.33 9.07 -10.50
N GLN A 58 22.43 8.16 -10.10
CA GLN A 58 21.05 8.09 -10.59
C GLN A 58 20.08 8.97 -9.79
N LYS A 59 20.57 9.78 -8.83
CA LYS A 59 19.77 10.64 -7.95
C LYS A 59 18.72 9.86 -7.15
N ILE A 60 19.06 8.65 -6.73
CA ILE A 60 18.20 7.81 -5.90
C ILE A 60 18.46 8.15 -4.44
N ASP A 61 17.48 8.74 -3.77
CA ASP A 61 17.51 9.00 -2.33
C ASP A 61 16.78 7.89 -1.53
N VAL A 62 16.74 8.04 -0.20
CA VAL A 62 16.06 7.09 0.70
C VAL A 62 14.56 6.95 0.37
N GLU A 63 13.92 8.04 -0.09
CA GLU A 63 12.50 8.03 -0.45
C GLU A 63 12.25 7.30 -1.77
N CYS A 64 13.16 7.43 -2.73
CA CYS A 64 13.18 6.61 -3.93
C CYS A 64 13.36 5.13 -3.58
N LEU A 65 14.27 4.77 -2.66
CA LEU A 65 14.42 3.39 -2.19
C LEU A 65 13.12 2.86 -1.54
N ARG A 66 12.36 3.69 -0.82
CA ARG A 66 11.04 3.31 -0.30
C ARG A 66 9.97 3.11 -1.37
N LYS A 67 10.21 3.53 -2.61
CA LYS A 67 9.28 3.37 -3.75
C LYS A 67 9.83 2.46 -4.83
N MET A 68 11.08 2.04 -4.72
CA MET A 68 11.77 1.24 -5.72
C MET A 68 11.12 -0.15 -5.84
N ARG A 69 10.89 -0.57 -7.08
CA ARG A 69 10.36 -1.90 -7.43
C ARG A 69 11.49 -2.84 -7.81
N ILE A 70 11.20 -4.14 -7.84
CA ILE A 70 12.17 -5.17 -8.27
C ILE A 70 12.62 -4.93 -9.71
N GLU A 71 11.70 -4.46 -10.56
CA GLU A 71 11.97 -4.11 -11.94
C GLU A 71 12.88 -2.88 -12.04
N ASP A 72 12.81 -1.92 -11.11
CA ASP A 72 13.71 -0.77 -11.08
C ASP A 72 15.14 -1.20 -10.69
N VAL A 73 15.27 -2.19 -9.79
CA VAL A 73 16.57 -2.83 -9.49
C VAL A 73 17.13 -3.55 -10.72
N ASP A 74 16.28 -4.17 -11.53
CA ASP A 74 16.72 -4.80 -12.77
C ASP A 74 17.37 -3.80 -13.73
N VAL A 75 16.76 -2.61 -13.85
CA VAL A 75 17.25 -1.51 -14.70
C VAL A 75 18.50 -0.85 -14.10
N LEU A 76 18.52 -0.59 -12.78
CA LEU A 76 19.65 0.05 -12.09
C LEU A 76 20.98 -0.70 -12.30
N PHE A 77 20.91 -2.04 -12.37
CA PHE A 77 22.06 -2.91 -12.55
C PHE A 77 22.18 -3.46 -13.98
N GLU A 78 21.50 -2.86 -14.97
CA GLU A 78 21.66 -3.26 -16.36
C GLU A 78 23.11 -3.06 -16.83
N GLY A 79 23.71 -4.09 -17.41
CA GLY A 79 25.12 -4.07 -17.83
C GLY A 79 26.15 -4.16 -16.69
N LYS A 80 25.72 -4.32 -15.42
CA LYS A 80 26.60 -4.54 -14.27
C LYS A 80 26.79 -6.05 -13.97
N PRO A 81 27.84 -6.43 -13.22
CA PRO A 81 28.01 -7.82 -12.79
C PRO A 81 26.79 -8.33 -12.01
N LEU A 82 26.35 -9.54 -12.34
CA LEU A 82 25.17 -10.16 -11.72
C LEU A 82 25.29 -10.28 -10.19
N GLY A 83 26.50 -10.52 -9.68
CA GLY A 83 26.75 -10.63 -8.23
C GLY A 83 26.35 -9.38 -7.45
N SER A 84 26.73 -8.19 -7.92
CA SER A 84 26.39 -6.91 -7.28
C SER A 84 24.88 -6.69 -7.22
N LYS A 85 24.17 -7.07 -8.28
CA LYS A 85 22.70 -7.03 -8.34
C LYS A 85 22.05 -7.96 -7.33
N ILE A 86 22.56 -9.19 -7.18
CA ILE A 86 22.04 -10.17 -6.22
C ILE A 86 22.20 -9.65 -4.80
N LEU A 87 23.41 -9.21 -4.43
CA LEU A 87 23.71 -8.70 -3.08
C LEU A 87 22.87 -7.47 -2.73
N PHE A 88 22.76 -6.51 -3.66
CA PHE A 88 21.91 -5.34 -3.44
C PHE A 88 20.44 -5.74 -3.30
N ARG A 89 19.93 -6.61 -4.19
CA ARG A 89 18.53 -7.04 -4.15
C ARG A 89 18.18 -7.73 -2.85
N GLU A 90 19.03 -8.62 -2.36
CA GLU A 90 18.82 -9.35 -1.10
C GLU A 90 18.76 -8.39 0.08
N ALA A 91 19.78 -7.55 0.26
CA ALA A 91 19.82 -6.55 1.33
C ALA A 91 18.65 -5.55 1.25
N PHE A 92 18.30 -5.13 0.03
CA PHE A 92 17.17 -4.24 -0.21
C PHE A 92 15.85 -4.88 0.21
N LEU A 93 15.61 -6.14 -0.14
CA LEU A 93 14.38 -6.86 0.22
C LEU A 93 14.25 -7.05 1.74
N GLU A 94 15.34 -7.42 2.41
CA GLU A 94 15.37 -7.56 3.87
C GLU A 94 15.02 -6.23 4.55
N TRP A 95 15.68 -5.14 4.15
CA TRP A 95 15.37 -3.81 4.69
C TRP A 95 13.94 -3.37 4.42
N ARG A 96 13.40 -3.68 3.23
CA ARG A 96 12.00 -3.40 2.87
C ARG A 96 11.02 -4.12 3.79
N ASP A 97 11.30 -5.36 4.14
CA ASP A 97 10.49 -6.14 5.08
C ASP A 97 10.60 -5.59 6.51
N GLU A 98 11.80 -5.21 6.96
CA GLU A 98 12.03 -4.60 8.29
C GLU A 98 11.22 -3.31 8.49
N ILE A 99 11.17 -2.44 7.48
CA ILE A 99 10.41 -1.19 7.55
C ILE A 99 8.91 -1.39 7.27
N GLY A 100 8.46 -2.64 7.11
CA GLY A 100 7.05 -2.99 6.90
C GLY A 100 6.52 -2.69 5.50
N LEU A 101 7.41 -2.50 4.52
CA LEU A 101 7.10 -2.18 3.14
C LEU A 101 7.59 -3.28 2.19
N PRO A 102 7.03 -4.50 2.24
CA PRO A 102 7.48 -5.57 1.36
C PRO A 102 7.37 -5.17 -0.12
N CYS A 103 8.35 -5.55 -0.92
CA CYS A 103 8.34 -5.34 -2.37
C CYS A 103 7.99 -6.67 -3.07
N GLN A 104 7.10 -6.64 -4.06
CA GLN A 104 6.77 -7.80 -4.88
C GLN A 104 6.96 -7.48 -6.36
N SER A 105 7.34 -8.48 -7.15
CA SER A 105 7.39 -8.30 -8.60
C SER A 105 5.99 -8.24 -9.18
N ILE A 106 5.78 -7.31 -10.12
CA ILE A 106 4.52 -7.14 -10.85
C ILE A 106 4.14 -8.42 -11.60
N LYS A 107 5.15 -9.20 -12.04
CA LYS A 107 4.95 -10.44 -12.81
C LYS A 107 4.21 -11.53 -12.02
N SER A 108 4.30 -11.52 -10.69
CA SER A 108 3.70 -12.54 -9.81
C SER A 108 2.16 -12.59 -9.83
N ILE A 109 1.48 -11.53 -10.28
CA ILE A 109 0.01 -11.48 -10.33
C ILE A 109 -0.56 -12.04 -11.65
N GLY A 110 0.24 -12.05 -12.73
CA GLY A 110 -0.20 -12.52 -14.05
C GLY A 110 -0.69 -13.98 -14.06
N ASP A 111 -0.12 -14.81 -13.19
CA ASP A 111 -0.37 -16.25 -13.18
C ASP A 111 -1.63 -16.66 -12.42
N ARG A 112 -2.19 -15.78 -11.56
CA ARG A 112 -3.39 -16.11 -10.78
C ARG A 112 -4.71 -15.99 -11.54
N LYS A 113 -4.73 -15.41 -12.75
CA LYS A 113 -6.00 -15.12 -13.46
C LYS A 113 -6.43 -16.18 -14.49
N ARG A 114 -5.82 -17.37 -14.54
CA ARG A 114 -6.20 -18.43 -15.50
C ARG A 114 -6.25 -19.87 -14.95
N TYR A 115 -6.59 -20.06 -13.68
CA TYR A 115 -6.89 -21.41 -13.17
C TYR A 115 -8.18 -21.42 -12.36
N SER A 116 -9.29 -21.33 -13.09
CA SER A 116 -10.59 -21.80 -12.60
C SER A 116 -11.42 -22.24 -13.80
N GLU A 117 -10.99 -23.36 -14.40
CA GLU A 117 -11.88 -24.30 -15.09
C GLU A 117 -11.15 -25.65 -15.21
N PRO A 118 -11.66 -26.73 -14.61
CA PRO A 118 -11.27 -28.08 -14.98
C PRO A 118 -12.19 -28.55 -16.12
N SER A 119 -11.68 -28.60 -17.35
CA SER A 119 -12.29 -29.41 -18.41
C SER A 119 -11.39 -30.62 -18.68
N PRO A 120 -11.97 -31.84 -18.72
CA PRO A 120 -11.19 -33.06 -18.86
C PRO A 120 -10.87 -33.38 -20.33
N ALA A 121 -9.79 -34.14 -20.48
CA ALA A 121 -9.49 -35.06 -21.58
C ALA A 121 -8.74 -34.54 -22.83
N SER A 122 -7.50 -35.04 -22.91
CA SER A 122 -6.82 -35.69 -24.05
C SER A 122 -6.23 -34.86 -25.22
N SER A 123 -4.90 -34.67 -25.12
CA SER A 123 -3.86 -35.10 -26.08
C SER A 123 -4.19 -35.20 -27.59
N SER A 124 -3.48 -34.44 -28.45
CA SER A 124 -2.25 -34.89 -29.15
C SER A 124 -1.84 -33.95 -30.30
N SER A 125 -0.50 -33.83 -30.48
CA SER A 125 0.28 -33.73 -31.72
C SER A 125 0.10 -32.57 -32.73
N PHE A 126 1.21 -31.81 -32.89
CA PHE A 126 1.91 -31.45 -34.14
C PHE A 126 1.12 -30.83 -35.31
N ASP A 127 1.37 -29.56 -35.66
CA ASP A 127 2.07 -29.19 -36.91
C ASP A 127 2.27 -27.67 -37.11
N LEU A 128 3.18 -27.40 -38.04
CA LEU A 128 3.88 -26.19 -38.47
C LEU A 128 3.08 -25.09 -39.23
N LEU A 129 3.67 -23.88 -39.24
CA LEU A 129 3.68 -22.80 -40.25
C LEU A 129 2.51 -21.78 -40.38
N GLY A 130 2.88 -20.50 -40.18
CA GLY A 130 2.77 -19.47 -41.22
C GLY A 130 1.53 -18.55 -41.25
N GLY A 131 1.77 -17.23 -41.24
CA GLY A 131 0.92 -16.25 -41.93
C GLY A 131 0.16 -15.23 -41.06
N THR A 132 0.70 -14.02 -40.94
CA THR A 132 -0.09 -12.76 -40.83
C THR A 132 -0.69 -12.38 -42.21
N PRO A 133 -1.49 -11.29 -42.45
CA PRO A 133 -1.89 -10.15 -41.59
C PRO A 133 -3.34 -9.57 -41.83
N LEU A 134 -3.61 -8.36 -41.28
CA LEU A 134 -4.62 -7.31 -41.69
C LEU A 134 -6.07 -7.50 -41.17
N LYS A 135 -6.91 -6.49 -40.82
CA LYS A 135 -6.85 -5.01 -40.75
C LYS A 135 -8.16 -4.50 -40.10
N GLN A 136 -8.13 -3.26 -39.57
CA GLN A 136 -9.24 -2.25 -39.57
C GLN A 136 -10.47 -2.54 -38.68
N GLN A 137 -11.18 -1.58 -38.05
CA GLN A 137 -11.16 -0.12 -38.09
C GLN A 137 -12.03 0.47 -36.94
N LEU A 138 -11.63 1.66 -36.49
CA LEU A 138 -12.43 2.85 -36.09
C LEU A 138 -13.52 2.82 -35.00
N LEU A 139 -13.27 3.66 -33.98
CA LEU A 139 -14.11 4.75 -33.43
C LEU A 139 -15.60 4.49 -33.16
N THR A 140 -16.04 4.64 -31.90
CA THR A 140 -16.81 5.79 -31.40
C THR A 140 -17.20 5.59 -29.92
N SER A 141 -17.20 6.69 -29.16
CA SER A 141 -17.58 6.76 -27.74
C SER A 141 -19.02 6.32 -27.46
N PRO A 142 -19.35 5.78 -26.27
CA PRO A 142 -20.73 5.75 -25.80
C PRO A 142 -21.00 6.88 -24.79
N ASN A 143 -21.93 7.73 -25.21
CA ASN A 143 -22.79 8.59 -24.43
C ASN A 143 -23.65 7.74 -23.45
N TRP A 144 -23.81 8.18 -22.21
CA TRP A 144 -24.62 7.49 -21.20
C TRP A 144 -25.84 8.34 -20.86
N ASP A 145 -26.98 8.01 -21.45
CA ASP A 145 -28.29 8.42 -20.94
C ASP A 145 -29.25 7.22 -20.96
N GLU A 146 -30.00 7.13 -19.85
CA GLU A 146 -31.23 6.36 -19.63
C GLU A 146 -31.27 4.85 -19.94
N CYS A 147 -31.42 4.05 -18.87
CA CYS A 147 -32.36 2.92 -18.86
C CYS A 147 -32.72 2.55 -17.42
N LEU A 148 -33.85 3.08 -16.93
CA LEU A 148 -34.65 2.44 -15.88
C LEU A 148 -35.39 1.24 -16.49
N PRO A 149 -35.55 0.09 -15.80
CA PRO A 149 -36.25 -1.07 -16.34
C PRO A 149 -37.75 -1.04 -15.99
N PRO A 150 -38.65 -1.49 -16.88
CA PRO A 150 -40.00 -1.89 -16.49
C PRO A 150 -40.07 -3.38 -16.16
N ALA A 151 -40.98 -3.69 -15.26
CA ALA A 151 -41.30 -5.00 -14.72
C ALA A 151 -41.79 -5.99 -15.78
N VAL A 152 -41.42 -7.27 -15.62
CA VAL A 152 -42.20 -8.41 -16.11
C VAL A 152 -42.24 -9.46 -14.99
N GLN A 153 -43.45 -9.68 -14.47
CA GLN A 153 -43.80 -10.79 -13.59
C GLN A 153 -44.07 -12.05 -14.43
N LEU A 154 -43.60 -13.21 -13.96
CA LEU A 154 -44.29 -14.52 -13.85
C LEU A 154 -43.30 -15.68 -14.01
N PHE A 155 -43.04 -16.41 -12.92
CA PHE A 155 -43.52 -17.78 -12.68
C PHE A 155 -42.93 -18.35 -11.36
N GLY A 156 -43.82 -18.87 -10.50
CA GLY A 156 -43.59 -20.08 -9.71
C GLY A 156 -42.95 -19.93 -8.33
N GLU A 157 -43.78 -19.96 -7.30
CA GLU A 157 -43.44 -19.99 -5.87
C GLU A 157 -42.57 -21.20 -5.47
N ARG A 158 -41.57 -20.94 -4.62
CA ARG A 158 -41.23 -21.83 -3.50
C ARG A 158 -40.54 -21.04 -2.40
N ASP A 159 -41.22 -20.92 -1.27
CA ASP A 159 -40.70 -20.34 -0.05
C ASP A 159 -39.45 -21.07 0.43
N ALA A 160 -38.36 -20.33 0.55
CA ALA A 160 -37.22 -20.70 1.37
C ALA A 160 -36.67 -19.42 2.02
N ASN A 161 -37.03 -19.28 3.29
CA ASN A 161 -36.44 -18.39 4.28
C ASN A 161 -34.92 -18.22 4.05
N GLY A 162 -34.51 -17.02 3.64
CA GLY A 162 -33.13 -16.70 3.28
C GLY A 162 -32.73 -15.37 3.90
N GLN A 163 -32.26 -15.44 5.15
CA GLN A 163 -31.48 -14.44 5.86
C GLN A 163 -30.55 -13.70 4.87
N ARG A 164 -30.76 -12.41 4.63
CA ARG A 164 -29.75 -11.61 3.93
C ARG A 164 -28.57 -11.43 4.87
N ASP A 165 -27.44 -11.98 4.45
CA ASP A 165 -26.12 -11.84 5.07
C ASP A 165 -25.87 -10.40 5.51
N GLY A 166 -26.00 -10.18 6.82
CA GLY A 166 -25.27 -9.10 7.47
C GLY A 166 -23.80 -9.46 7.34
N ALA A 167 -23.03 -8.63 6.62
CA ALA A 167 -21.58 -8.71 6.63
C ALA A 167 -21.12 -8.88 8.08
N ALA A 168 -20.45 -9.99 8.38
CA ALA A 168 -20.00 -10.31 9.72
C ALA A 168 -19.29 -9.08 10.30
N PRO A 169 -19.67 -8.59 11.50
CA PRO A 169 -18.99 -7.46 12.10
C PRO A 169 -17.54 -7.86 12.30
N VAL A 170 -16.64 -7.20 11.59
CA VAL A 170 -15.20 -7.35 11.79
C VAL A 170 -14.94 -6.91 13.24
N SER A 171 -14.73 -7.87 14.13
CA SER A 171 -14.49 -7.59 15.54
C SER A 171 -13.08 -7.03 15.68
N TYR A 172 -12.97 -5.70 15.75
CA TYR A 172 -11.70 -5.04 15.97
C TYR A 172 -11.28 -5.20 17.44
N ARG A 173 -10.07 -5.72 17.68
CA ARG A 173 -9.62 -6.16 19.01
C ARG A 173 -9.52 -5.06 20.06
N SER A 174 -9.53 -3.78 19.67
CA SER A 174 -9.70 -2.58 20.52
C SER A 174 -9.44 -1.32 19.69
N PHE A 175 -10.04 -0.19 20.08
CA PHE A 175 -9.70 1.11 19.52
C PHE A 175 -8.34 1.56 20.03
N GLN A 176 -7.44 1.94 19.12
CA GLN A 176 -6.15 2.52 19.47
C GLN A 176 -6.00 3.88 18.78
N TRP A 177 -5.72 4.91 19.58
CA TRP A 177 -5.49 6.27 19.12
C TRP A 177 -4.14 6.80 19.67
N PRO A 178 -3.25 7.35 18.83
CA PRO A 178 -3.34 7.45 17.37
C PRO A 178 -3.30 6.07 16.70
N MET A 179 -3.92 5.94 15.52
CA MET A 179 -3.77 4.72 14.72
C MET A 179 -2.30 4.61 14.28
N THR A 180 -1.76 3.40 14.34
CA THR A 180 -0.43 3.09 13.83
C THR A 180 -0.53 2.40 12.46
N PRO A 181 0.52 2.46 11.61
CA PRO A 181 0.56 1.67 10.38
C PRO A 181 0.35 0.16 10.64
N GLY A 182 0.86 -0.36 11.76
CA GLY A 182 0.63 -1.74 12.18
C GLY A 182 -0.86 -2.03 12.41
N THR A 183 -1.54 -1.16 13.17
CA THR A 183 -2.99 -1.28 13.40
C THR A 183 -3.78 -1.25 12.09
N LEU A 184 -3.43 -0.36 11.14
CA LEU A 184 -4.08 -0.31 9.83
C LEU A 184 -3.84 -1.60 9.03
N LYS A 185 -2.61 -2.16 9.08
CA LYS A 185 -2.29 -3.44 8.45
C LYS A 185 -3.12 -4.58 9.03
N ASP A 186 -3.31 -4.61 10.34
CA ASP A 186 -4.12 -5.62 11.02
C ASP A 186 -5.60 -5.49 10.65
N VAL A 187 -6.14 -4.26 10.64
CA VAL A 187 -7.50 -3.94 10.19
C VAL A 187 -7.72 -4.44 8.76
N LEU A 188 -6.80 -4.14 7.83
CA LEU A 188 -6.88 -4.60 6.45
C LEU A 188 -6.74 -6.12 6.33
N SER A 189 -5.88 -6.73 7.15
CA SER A 189 -5.67 -8.19 7.13
C SER A 189 -6.89 -8.95 7.63
N SER A 190 -7.65 -8.36 8.56
CA SER A 190 -8.89 -8.94 9.09
C SER A 190 -10.08 -8.86 8.14
N SER A 191 -9.99 -8.02 7.10
CA SER A 191 -11.07 -7.80 6.13
C SER A 191 -10.81 -8.55 4.81
N PRO A 192 -11.78 -9.33 4.29
CA PRO A 192 -11.67 -9.95 2.97
C PRO A 192 -11.41 -8.95 1.84
N ILE A 193 -11.89 -7.72 2.00
CA ILE A 193 -11.71 -6.62 1.05
C ILE A 193 -10.35 -5.93 1.25
N GLY A 194 -9.81 -5.94 2.46
CA GLY A 194 -8.51 -5.35 2.78
C GLY A 194 -7.32 -6.19 2.29
N GLN A 195 -7.46 -7.52 2.23
CA GLN A 195 -6.41 -8.43 1.74
C GLN A 195 -5.96 -8.11 0.29
N PRO A 196 -6.88 -7.93 -0.69
CA PRO A 196 -6.51 -7.44 -2.02
C PRO A 196 -5.82 -6.08 -2.04
N ILE A 197 -6.17 -5.18 -1.12
CA ILE A 197 -5.56 -3.84 -1.03
C ILE A 197 -4.10 -3.98 -0.60
N LEU A 198 -3.82 -4.78 0.44
CA LEU A 198 -2.46 -5.07 0.88
C LEU A 198 -1.60 -5.69 -0.24
N ALA A 199 -2.16 -6.67 -0.96
CA ALA A 199 -1.47 -7.35 -2.05
C ALA A 199 -1.19 -6.45 -3.27
N ARG A 200 -2.03 -5.42 -3.51
CA ARG A 200 -1.86 -4.52 -4.66
C ARG A 200 -1.05 -3.27 -4.33
N GLY A 201 -1.14 -2.78 -3.11
CA GLY A 201 -0.50 -1.53 -2.70
C GLY A 201 1.03 -1.59 -2.66
N CYS A 202 1.61 -2.80 -2.57
CA CYS A 202 3.06 -3.00 -2.70
C CYS A 202 3.57 -2.92 -4.16
N LEU A 203 2.68 -3.00 -5.16
CA LEU A 203 3.04 -2.99 -6.58
C LEU A 203 2.96 -1.60 -7.21
N GLY A 204 2.31 -0.65 -6.56
CA GLY A 204 2.05 0.67 -7.11
C GLY A 204 0.87 1.35 -6.43
N SER A 205 0.50 2.51 -6.98
CA SER A 205 -0.67 3.24 -6.51
C SER A 205 -1.94 2.40 -6.72
N LEU A 206 -2.81 2.42 -5.74
CA LEU A 206 -4.09 1.75 -5.75
C LEU A 206 -5.01 2.37 -6.81
N SER A 207 -5.84 1.53 -7.44
CA SER A 207 -6.89 2.04 -8.33
C SER A 207 -7.94 2.81 -7.54
N LYS A 208 -8.67 3.74 -8.18
CA LYS A 208 -9.73 4.54 -7.53
C LYS A 208 -10.74 3.69 -6.75
N SER A 209 -11.08 2.50 -7.28
CA SER A 209 -11.99 1.56 -6.61
C SER A 209 -11.38 1.01 -5.31
N LEU A 210 -10.10 0.63 -5.32
CA LEU A 210 -9.41 0.15 -4.12
C LEU A 210 -9.15 1.28 -3.11
N GLN A 211 -8.83 2.49 -3.57
CA GLN A 211 -8.72 3.68 -2.70
C GLN A 211 -10.04 3.99 -1.99
N TYR A 212 -11.17 3.85 -2.70
CA TYR A 212 -12.50 4.01 -2.10
C TYR A 212 -12.80 2.93 -1.07
N GLN A 213 -12.47 1.66 -1.37
CA GLN A 213 -12.63 0.56 -0.42
C GLN A 213 -11.74 0.72 0.81
N LEU A 214 -10.49 1.17 0.64
CA LEU A 214 -9.58 1.47 1.73
C LEU A 214 -10.14 2.55 2.65
N ALA A 215 -10.61 3.68 2.07
CA ALA A 215 -11.25 4.74 2.84
C ALA A 215 -12.51 4.23 3.56
N ALA A 216 -13.30 3.36 2.93
CA ALA A 216 -14.47 2.75 3.56
C ALA A 216 -14.08 1.91 4.79
N ILE A 217 -13.11 1.01 4.68
CA ILE A 217 -12.65 0.16 5.79
C ILE A 217 -12.16 1.00 6.97
N ILE A 218 -11.35 2.03 6.70
CA ILE A 218 -10.80 2.90 7.76
C ILE A 218 -11.91 3.68 8.48
N ILE A 219 -12.87 4.22 7.72
CA ILE A 219 -13.98 4.96 8.31
C ILE A 219 -14.96 4.03 9.04
N ASP A 220 -15.18 2.82 8.53
CA ASP A 220 -15.98 1.80 9.21
C ASP A 220 -15.35 1.45 10.56
N TYR A 221 -14.03 1.21 10.60
CA TYR A 221 -13.26 1.03 11.82
C TYR A 221 -13.41 2.22 12.78
N HIS A 222 -13.20 3.44 12.30
CA HIS A 222 -13.34 4.65 13.13
C HIS A 222 -14.75 4.79 13.72
N MET A 223 -15.78 4.60 12.88
CA MET A 223 -17.18 4.78 13.27
C MET A 223 -17.72 3.70 14.22
N GLU A 224 -17.00 2.60 14.39
CA GLU A 224 -17.32 1.60 15.42
C GLU A 224 -17.05 2.13 16.83
N PHE A 225 -16.05 3.00 16.97
CA PHE A 225 -15.59 3.50 18.27
C PHE A 225 -15.90 4.98 18.50
N GLU A 226 -15.99 5.77 17.44
CA GLU A 226 -16.17 7.22 17.53
C GLU A 226 -17.30 7.75 16.64
N THR A 227 -17.98 8.79 17.12
CA THR A 227 -19.14 9.39 16.43
C THR A 227 -18.81 10.67 15.65
N LYS A 228 -17.59 11.19 15.84
CA LYS A 228 -17.07 12.44 15.28
C LYS A 228 -15.65 12.20 14.80
N ILE A 229 -15.33 12.78 13.65
CA ILE A 229 -13.98 12.76 13.09
C ILE A 229 -13.37 14.16 13.15
N THR A 230 -12.11 14.23 13.56
CA THR A 230 -11.33 15.47 13.71
C THR A 230 -10.26 15.58 12.61
N THR A 231 -9.69 16.78 12.43
CA THR A 231 -8.59 16.98 11.47
C THR A 231 -7.35 16.15 11.82
N PRO A 232 -6.85 16.11 13.08
CA PRO A 232 -5.72 15.25 13.43
C PRO A 232 -5.96 13.76 13.16
N GLN A 233 -7.21 13.30 13.27
CA GLN A 233 -7.59 11.93 12.90
C GLN A 233 -7.46 11.68 11.41
N LEU A 234 -7.98 12.58 10.58
CA LEU A 234 -7.86 12.47 9.13
C LEU A 234 -6.38 12.52 8.68
N GLU A 235 -5.58 13.38 9.30
CA GLU A 235 -4.14 13.48 9.06
C GLU A 235 -3.41 12.20 9.46
N ASN A 236 -3.70 11.65 10.65
CA ASN A 236 -3.12 10.39 11.12
C ASN A 236 -3.49 9.21 10.21
N TYR A 237 -4.75 9.12 9.76
CA TYR A 237 -5.16 8.08 8.82
C TYR A 237 -4.47 8.23 7.46
N ALA A 238 -4.40 9.43 6.91
CA ALA A 238 -3.68 9.68 5.65
C ALA A 238 -2.19 9.34 5.79
N TYR A 239 -1.56 9.69 6.91
CA TYR A 239 -0.19 9.29 7.24
C TYR A 239 -0.04 7.77 7.22
N CYS A 240 -0.83 7.03 8.01
CA CYS A 240 -0.75 5.57 8.07
C CYS A 240 -0.94 4.91 6.70
N ILE A 241 -1.85 5.42 5.88
CA ILE A 241 -2.05 4.95 4.50
C ILE A 241 -0.78 5.11 3.69
N THR A 242 -0.19 6.31 3.66
CA THR A 242 1.04 6.56 2.89
C THR A 242 2.27 5.86 3.46
N THR A 243 2.28 5.55 4.75
CA THR A 243 3.32 4.72 5.37
C THR A 243 3.20 3.26 4.98
N LEU A 244 2.00 2.70 4.81
CA LEU A 244 1.82 1.32 4.33
C LEU A 244 1.89 1.19 2.81
N PHE A 245 1.51 2.25 2.09
CA PHE A 245 1.43 2.27 0.64
C PHE A 245 2.25 3.47 0.11
N PRO A 246 3.57 3.30 -0.10
CA PRO A 246 4.47 4.40 -0.47
C PRO A 246 4.10 5.09 -1.79
N HIS A 247 3.34 4.42 -2.65
CA HIS A 247 2.90 4.96 -3.94
C HIS A 247 1.58 5.74 -3.85
N GLU A 248 0.93 5.76 -2.68
CA GLU A 248 -0.28 6.55 -2.47
C GLU A 248 0.05 8.02 -2.20
N ASN A 249 -0.92 8.89 -2.47
CA ASN A 249 -0.79 10.32 -2.20
C ASN A 249 -1.68 10.70 -1.01
N ALA A 250 -1.10 11.28 0.04
CA ALA A 250 -1.82 11.72 1.24
C ALA A 250 -2.99 12.66 0.92
N GLN A 251 -2.82 13.54 -0.09
CA GLN A 251 -3.85 14.50 -0.52
C GLN A 251 -5.08 13.84 -1.15
N THR A 252 -4.97 12.58 -1.59
CA THR A 252 -6.14 11.79 -2.02
C THR A 252 -7.08 11.51 -0.83
N TYR A 253 -6.50 11.28 0.35
CA TYR A 253 -7.21 10.83 1.53
C TYR A 253 -7.64 11.96 2.44
N HIS A 254 -6.76 12.93 2.63
CA HIS A 254 -7.05 14.12 3.43
C HIS A 254 -6.52 15.38 2.76
N ILE A 255 -7.42 16.35 2.59
CA ILE A 255 -7.06 17.71 2.20
C ILE A 255 -7.45 18.60 3.38
N PRO A 256 -6.49 19.26 4.06
CA PRO A 256 -6.78 20.17 5.15
C PRO A 256 -7.73 21.29 4.74
N ARG A 257 -8.37 21.91 5.73
CA ARG A 257 -9.16 23.13 5.48
C ARG A 257 -8.23 24.22 4.95
N GLY A 258 -8.69 24.92 3.92
CA GLY A 258 -7.95 26.02 3.31
C GLY A 258 -8.73 27.33 3.42
N PRO A 259 -8.11 28.46 3.06
CA PRO A 259 -8.76 29.78 3.09
C PRO A 259 -10.06 29.81 2.27
N ASN A 260 -10.13 29.04 1.18
CA ASN A 260 -11.30 28.94 0.30
C ASN A 260 -12.18 27.70 0.57
N ARG A 261 -11.90 26.89 1.61
CA ARG A 261 -12.64 25.64 1.91
C ARG A 261 -13.03 25.56 3.37
N ARG A 262 -14.33 25.71 3.64
CA ARG A 262 -14.90 25.65 4.99
C ARG A 262 -14.75 24.28 5.65
N ASN A 263 -14.79 23.20 4.87
CA ASN A 263 -14.68 21.80 5.34
C ASN A 263 -13.44 21.13 4.75
N PRO A 264 -12.85 20.14 5.44
CA PRO A 264 -11.74 19.37 4.89
C PRO A 264 -12.22 18.56 3.68
N GLY A 265 -11.29 18.25 2.78
CA GLY A 265 -11.53 17.41 1.61
C GLY A 265 -10.89 16.02 1.76
N GLY A 266 -10.86 15.30 0.65
CA GLY A 266 -10.29 13.95 0.57
C GLY A 266 -11.34 12.84 0.75
N SER A 267 -10.94 11.63 0.38
CA SER A 267 -11.83 10.46 0.37
C SER A 267 -12.31 10.07 1.78
N LEU A 268 -11.47 10.20 2.81
CA LEU A 268 -11.81 9.82 4.19
C LEU A 268 -12.95 10.66 4.75
N TYR A 269 -12.84 12.00 4.67
CA TYR A 269 -13.89 12.89 5.16
C TYR A 269 -15.18 12.73 4.36
N SER A 270 -15.08 12.64 3.03
CA SER A 270 -16.23 12.44 2.14
C SER A 270 -16.98 11.15 2.49
N ARG A 271 -16.25 10.05 2.75
CA ARG A 271 -16.83 8.77 3.15
C ARG A 271 -17.53 8.87 4.50
N PHE A 272 -16.91 9.48 5.50
CA PHE A 272 -17.52 9.68 6.84
C PHE A 272 -18.85 10.43 6.77
N ILE A 273 -18.90 11.54 6.01
CA ILE A 273 -20.13 12.32 5.86
C ILE A 273 -21.20 11.52 5.14
N ASN A 274 -20.87 10.89 4.01
CA ASN A 274 -21.81 10.08 3.24
C ASN A 274 -22.40 8.94 4.10
N GLN A 275 -21.57 8.28 4.89
CA GLN A 275 -22.02 7.20 5.77
C GLN A 275 -22.92 7.69 6.91
N LYS A 276 -22.64 8.87 7.50
CA LYS A 276 -23.56 9.48 8.48
C LYS A 276 -24.92 9.81 7.87
N ILE A 277 -24.94 10.35 6.64
CA ILE A 277 -26.18 10.65 5.92
C ILE A 277 -26.96 9.36 5.66
N SER A 278 -26.29 8.32 5.13
CA SER A 278 -26.94 7.03 4.85
C SER A 278 -27.50 6.36 6.10
N LYS A 279 -26.76 6.32 7.21
CA LYS A 279 -27.25 5.76 8.49
C LYS A 279 -28.47 6.53 9.01
N LYS A 280 -28.48 7.86 8.89
CA LYS A 280 -29.63 8.70 9.28
C LYS A 280 -30.85 8.44 8.38
N ALA A 281 -30.66 8.33 7.07
CA ALA A 281 -31.74 8.03 6.13
C ALA A 281 -32.38 6.67 6.41
N LEU A 282 -31.58 5.64 6.69
CA LEU A 282 -32.06 4.32 7.06
C LEU A 282 -32.89 4.36 8.36
N ALA A 283 -32.42 5.04 9.40
CA ALA A 283 -33.16 5.16 10.65
C ALA A 283 -34.55 5.81 10.48
N ILE A 284 -34.63 6.88 9.66
CA ILE A 284 -35.90 7.56 9.36
C ILE A 284 -36.84 6.65 8.56
N GLY A 285 -36.31 5.95 7.56
CA GLY A 285 -37.10 5.00 6.76
C GLY A 285 -37.67 3.85 7.60
N SER A 286 -36.88 3.32 8.54
CA SER A 286 -37.33 2.27 9.46
C SER A 286 -38.45 2.75 10.40
N THR A 287 -38.36 3.96 10.93
CA THR A 287 -39.40 4.53 11.81
C THR A 287 -40.73 4.77 11.09
N MET A 288 -40.69 5.11 9.80
CA MET A 288 -41.89 5.33 8.99
C MET A 288 -42.56 4.02 8.54
N ALA A 289 -41.84 2.90 8.55
CA ALA A 289 -42.37 1.58 8.19
C ALA A 289 -43.01 0.83 9.38
N THR A 290 -42.86 1.33 10.60
CA THR A 290 -43.39 0.71 11.84
C THR A 290 -44.62 1.43 12.41
N THR A 291 -45.07 2.50 11.77
CA THR A 291 -46.35 3.20 12.03
C THR A 291 -47.35 2.89 10.93
#